data_AF-A0A9W6WEL1-F1
#
_entry.id   AF-A0A9W6WEL1-F1
#
_cell.length_a   1.000
_cell.length_b   1.000
_cell.length_c   1.000
_cell.angle_alpha   90.00
_cell.angle_beta   90.00
_cell.angle_gamma   90.00
#
_symmetry.space_group_name_H-M   'P 1'
#
loop_
_entity.id
_entity.type
_entity.pdbx_description
1 polymer ?
#
loop_
_entity_poly.entity_id
_entity_poly.type
_entity_poly.pdbx_seq_one_letter_code
_entity_poly.pdbx_strand_id
1 'polypeptide(L)'
;MLSLTICHIISIWLLLTNLSFAKSIVSEQNSSILENLEDINDIHNLWADCYRYYIFQNIKGYEDCDTIDCSLLEYKQDQDLCRKVQSKEANIDNETDDISEVQKDDPLEPQVVLYDPNVSRFSRSSRIIDNSMMNYVMDDSGNMKRDLLDMNYKDDINLIDVHQMSSSDNIGEWTPIKSSIGSNSVENYAFPVNYSSIGLSQSFEIMIFISANICIQPAANNTGEIRIFHTFDHDQLANQNYSGMSEFDFENGYAQDIAKINLDDTGQKLYVSVVTVCDNCTDSSSSSADWSYTLGISQNNLVFQYDNVQQIYLLDTDHQSALLQVDSLDLESDSHYQLYIGSGDVIDTSLKHSWCSTQSLPEGSRYTINKNSTIRATSHDLYVINDLHPNTTYTGVLVENFAYGGGVIYEPFSFQTMTNEGCKLIYDLEFCGDVAYSVPISESLYNGDETLVDFKVKYDTYAKNAYQNFTYALQQVACDTELDARYSPIKTCADCASSYKYWLCAVTIPRCSSRNLTGYKSWDKDDGRTDLIKEEIKPPLAYFEILPCLNVCEAIVRDCPSDFGFTCPQNNITLRESYYWEAFGEYTSCNFVGDSSLSNSASLIHAAAFLAWTSFTIVTFSFL
;
A
#
# COMPACT_ATOMS: atom_id res chain seq x y z
N MET A 1 -33.12 -31.69 -1.49
CA MET A 1 -31.88 -31.07 -0.96
C MET A 1 -30.58 -31.59 -1.59
N LEU A 2 -30.55 -32.66 -2.39
CA LEU A 2 -29.36 -33.07 -3.17
C LEU A 2 -29.13 -32.25 -4.47
N SER A 3 -30.06 -31.34 -4.83
CA SER A 3 -30.05 -30.62 -6.12
C SER A 3 -29.36 -29.25 -6.08
N LEU A 4 -29.29 -28.58 -4.92
CA LEU A 4 -28.64 -27.26 -4.81
C LEU A 4 -27.12 -27.38 -4.64
N THR A 5 -26.64 -28.45 -4.01
CA THR A 5 -25.20 -28.71 -3.82
C THR A 5 -24.49 -29.07 -5.12
N ILE A 6 -25.16 -29.78 -6.02
CA ILE A 6 -24.62 -30.07 -7.37
C ILE A 6 -24.54 -28.78 -8.20
N CYS A 7 -25.48 -27.86 -8.04
CA CYS A 7 -25.48 -26.59 -8.75
C CYS A 7 -24.31 -25.68 -8.30
N HIS A 8 -24.06 -25.56 -6.99
CA HIS A 8 -22.93 -24.77 -6.48
C HIS A 8 -21.55 -25.34 -6.85
N ILE A 9 -21.41 -26.67 -6.88
CA ILE A 9 -20.14 -27.31 -7.28
C ILE A 9 -19.88 -27.10 -8.78
N ILE A 10 -20.91 -27.14 -9.62
CA ILE A 10 -20.79 -26.87 -11.06
C ILE A 10 -20.49 -25.38 -11.32
N SER A 11 -21.08 -24.45 -10.55
CA SER A 11 -20.77 -23.01 -10.65
C SER A 11 -19.33 -22.68 -10.26
N ILE A 12 -18.79 -23.32 -9.21
CA ILE A 12 -17.40 -23.12 -8.77
C ILE A 12 -16.43 -23.76 -9.76
N TRP A 13 -16.77 -24.92 -10.32
CA TRP A 13 -15.95 -25.57 -11.36
C TRP A 13 -15.91 -24.74 -12.67
N LEU A 14 -17.04 -24.15 -13.07
CA LEU A 14 -17.12 -23.24 -14.23
C LEU A 14 -16.35 -21.92 -14.03
N LEU A 15 -16.35 -21.37 -12.82
CA LEU A 15 -15.55 -20.18 -12.45
C LEU A 15 -14.05 -20.47 -12.51
N LEU A 16 -13.61 -21.65 -12.02
CA LEU A 16 -12.21 -22.05 -12.02
C LEU A 16 -11.68 -22.39 -13.42
N THR A 17 -12.50 -22.98 -14.30
CA THR A 17 -12.10 -23.25 -15.70
C THR A 17 -12.04 -21.97 -16.55
N ASN A 18 -12.88 -20.97 -16.28
CA ASN A 18 -12.91 -19.73 -17.07
C ASN A 18 -11.73 -18.79 -16.78
N LEU A 19 -11.12 -18.83 -15.59
CA LEU A 19 -9.86 -18.10 -15.33
C LEU A 19 -8.69 -18.67 -16.15
N SER A 20 -8.71 -19.95 -16.51
CA SER A 20 -7.69 -20.55 -17.37
C SER A 20 -7.86 -20.20 -18.84
N PHE A 21 -9.10 -19.93 -19.29
CA PHE A 21 -9.42 -19.59 -20.68
C PHE A 21 -9.27 -18.09 -20.98
N ALA A 22 -9.55 -17.21 -20.01
CA ALA A 22 -9.34 -15.77 -20.14
C ALA A 22 -7.85 -15.39 -20.36
N LYS A 23 -6.92 -16.20 -19.84
CA LYS A 23 -5.47 -16.05 -20.10
C LYS A 23 -5.06 -16.39 -21.54
N SER A 24 -5.87 -17.15 -22.28
CA SER A 24 -5.57 -17.55 -23.67
C SER A 24 -6.06 -16.57 -24.72
N ILE A 25 -7.05 -15.71 -24.42
CA ILE A 25 -7.67 -14.82 -25.42
C ILE A 25 -6.92 -13.47 -25.52
N VAL A 26 -6.19 -13.07 -24.48
CA VAL A 26 -5.37 -11.84 -24.52
C VAL A 26 -4.16 -11.99 -25.46
N SER A 27 -3.82 -13.20 -25.92
CA SER A 27 -2.66 -13.43 -26.79
C SER A 27 -2.94 -13.51 -28.30
N GLU A 28 -4.16 -13.19 -28.79
CA GLU A 28 -4.48 -13.50 -30.20
C GLU A 28 -5.24 -12.46 -31.05
N GLN A 29 -5.37 -11.18 -30.65
CA GLN A 29 -5.87 -10.16 -31.59
C GLN A 29 -5.06 -8.85 -31.63
N ASN A 30 -4.31 -8.73 -32.73
CA ASN A 30 -3.83 -7.56 -33.49
C ASN A 30 -3.19 -6.35 -32.78
N SER A 31 -1.88 -6.25 -33.04
CA SER A 31 -0.91 -5.24 -32.67
C SER A 31 -0.99 -3.92 -33.47
N SER A 32 -2.14 -3.26 -33.54
CA SER A 32 -2.22 -1.95 -34.21
C SER A 32 -3.04 -0.87 -33.47
N ILE A 33 -3.39 -1.10 -32.20
CA ILE A 33 -4.11 -0.12 -31.36
C ILE A 33 -3.26 0.40 -30.18
N LEU A 34 -2.01 -0.08 -30.04
CA LEU A 34 -1.16 0.20 -28.87
C LEU A 34 -0.19 1.40 -29.01
N GLU A 35 -0.32 2.23 -30.04
CA GLU A 35 0.57 3.41 -30.19
C GLU A 35 -0.07 4.77 -29.86
N ASN A 36 -1.35 4.86 -29.46
CA ASN A 36 -1.96 6.14 -29.04
C ASN A 36 -3.09 5.94 -28.02
N LEU A 37 -2.77 5.58 -26.78
CA LEU A 37 -3.72 5.58 -25.67
C LEU A 37 -3.16 6.43 -24.53
N GLU A 38 -3.54 7.71 -24.49
CA GLU A 38 -3.15 8.67 -23.44
C GLU A 38 -4.28 8.99 -22.44
N ASP A 39 -5.46 8.33 -22.49
CA ASP A 39 -6.58 8.67 -21.59
C ASP A 39 -7.38 7.47 -21.03
N ILE A 40 -7.77 7.57 -19.75
CA ILE A 40 -8.50 6.55 -18.97
C ILE A 40 -9.91 6.25 -19.52
N ASN A 41 -10.49 7.16 -20.30
CA ASN A 41 -11.82 7.00 -20.89
C ASN A 41 -11.89 5.95 -22.01
N ASP A 42 -10.76 5.61 -22.64
CA ASP A 42 -10.74 4.63 -23.74
C ASP A 42 -10.78 3.17 -23.23
N ILE A 43 -10.34 2.92 -22.00
CA ILE A 43 -10.40 1.60 -21.35
C ILE A 43 -11.84 1.25 -20.94
N HIS A 44 -12.63 2.24 -20.53
CA HIS A 44 -14.02 2.05 -20.12
C HIS A 44 -14.92 1.67 -21.31
N ASN A 45 -14.63 2.22 -22.49
CA ASN A 45 -15.34 1.88 -23.74
C ASN A 45 -15.00 0.46 -24.22
N LEU A 46 -13.75 0.00 -24.05
CA LEU A 46 -13.35 -1.37 -24.37
C LEU A 46 -14.06 -2.43 -23.50
N TRP A 47 -14.28 -2.10 -22.21
CA TRP A 47 -15.01 -2.96 -21.27
C TRP A 47 -16.51 -3.02 -21.60
N ALA A 48 -17.10 -1.88 -22.00
CA ALA A 48 -18.49 -1.81 -22.44
C ALA A 48 -18.73 -2.61 -23.74
N ASP A 49 -17.79 -2.61 -24.68
CA ASP A 49 -17.91 -3.36 -25.93
C ASP A 49 -17.69 -4.87 -25.74
N CYS A 50 -16.78 -5.29 -24.84
CA CYS A 50 -16.66 -6.70 -24.41
C CYS A 50 -17.93 -7.20 -23.70
N TYR A 51 -18.55 -6.36 -22.87
CA TYR A 51 -19.80 -6.70 -22.18
C TYR A 51 -21.00 -6.76 -23.15
N ARG A 52 -21.06 -5.85 -24.13
CA ARG A 52 -22.04 -5.89 -25.23
C ARG A 52 -21.91 -7.14 -26.10
N TYR A 53 -20.68 -7.58 -26.39
CA TYR A 53 -20.41 -8.83 -27.13
C TYR A 53 -20.79 -10.08 -26.33
N TYR A 54 -20.54 -10.08 -25.02
CA TYR A 54 -20.91 -11.17 -24.10
C TYR A 54 -22.44 -11.35 -23.98
N ILE A 55 -23.21 -10.27 -23.94
CA ILE A 55 -24.68 -10.32 -23.95
C ILE A 55 -25.19 -10.82 -25.32
N PHE A 56 -24.60 -10.37 -26.44
CA PHE A 56 -25.04 -10.78 -27.78
C PHE A 56 -24.80 -12.26 -28.11
N GLN A 57 -23.71 -12.87 -27.59
CA GLN A 57 -23.42 -14.29 -27.81
C GLN A 57 -24.33 -15.22 -26.97
N ASN A 58 -24.78 -14.76 -25.80
CA ASN A 58 -25.73 -15.52 -24.97
C ASN A 58 -27.18 -15.47 -25.49
N ILE A 59 -27.52 -14.48 -26.34
CA ILE A 59 -28.85 -14.39 -26.99
C ILE A 59 -28.96 -15.30 -28.22
N LYS A 60 -27.85 -15.65 -28.88
CA LYS A 60 -27.86 -16.55 -30.07
C LYS A 60 -28.26 -18.00 -29.77
N GLY A 61 -28.44 -18.37 -28.50
CA GLY A 61 -28.86 -19.72 -28.08
C GLY A 61 -30.35 -19.88 -27.75
N TYR A 62 -31.15 -18.81 -27.78
CA TYR A 62 -32.58 -18.85 -27.45
C TYR A 62 -33.44 -18.52 -28.67
N GLU A 63 -34.23 -19.48 -29.13
CA GLU A 63 -35.16 -19.32 -30.26
C GLU A 63 -36.44 -18.52 -29.92
N ASP A 64 -36.61 -17.97 -28.72
CA ASP A 64 -37.77 -17.11 -28.39
C ASP A 64 -37.38 -15.99 -27.41
N CYS A 65 -37.11 -14.78 -27.91
CA CYS A 65 -36.88 -13.57 -27.10
C CYS A 65 -38.19 -12.97 -26.51
N ASP A 66 -39.36 -13.45 -26.96
CA ASP A 66 -40.67 -12.91 -26.57
C ASP A 66 -41.13 -13.38 -25.17
N THR A 67 -40.38 -14.28 -24.51
CA THR A 67 -40.75 -14.89 -23.21
C THR A 67 -39.93 -14.41 -22.01
N ILE A 68 -39.00 -13.45 -22.19
CA ILE A 68 -38.16 -12.93 -21.09
C ILE A 68 -38.96 -11.91 -20.27
N ASP A 69 -39.13 -12.16 -18.97
CA ASP A 69 -39.72 -11.18 -18.05
C ASP A 69 -38.68 -10.12 -17.68
N CYS A 70 -38.72 -8.99 -18.37
CA CYS A 70 -37.79 -7.87 -18.14
C CYS A 70 -37.91 -7.24 -16.74
N SER A 71 -38.92 -7.60 -15.92
CA SER A 71 -39.05 -7.07 -14.55
C SER A 71 -38.14 -7.76 -13.53
N LEU A 72 -37.54 -8.90 -13.89
CA LEU A 72 -36.59 -9.65 -13.04
C LEU A 72 -35.16 -9.08 -13.08
N LEU A 73 -34.90 -8.07 -13.91
CA LEU A 73 -33.60 -7.42 -14.00
C LEU A 73 -33.46 -6.36 -12.90
N GLU A 74 -32.32 -6.38 -12.22
CA GLU A 74 -32.05 -5.61 -11.00
C GLU A 74 -31.92 -4.10 -11.27
N TYR A 75 -31.50 -3.71 -12.48
CA TYR A 75 -31.26 -2.31 -12.85
C TYR A 75 -32.22 -1.79 -13.92
N LYS A 76 -32.70 -0.56 -13.71
CA LYS A 76 -33.70 0.08 -14.58
C LYS A 76 -33.23 0.26 -16.03
N GLN A 77 -31.94 0.52 -16.26
CA GLN A 77 -31.38 0.64 -17.61
C GLN A 77 -31.44 -0.68 -18.40
N ASP A 78 -31.24 -1.81 -17.72
CA ASP A 78 -31.32 -3.14 -18.34
C ASP A 78 -32.78 -3.55 -18.59
N GLN A 79 -33.70 -3.18 -17.69
CA GLN A 79 -35.14 -3.33 -17.91
C GLN A 79 -35.60 -2.56 -19.16
N ASP A 80 -35.12 -1.33 -19.34
CA ASP A 80 -35.49 -0.48 -20.46
C ASP A 80 -34.86 -0.96 -21.79
N LEU A 81 -33.64 -1.48 -21.76
CA LEU A 81 -33.00 -2.09 -22.93
C LEU A 81 -33.69 -3.40 -23.33
N CYS A 82 -34.04 -4.25 -22.36
CA CYS A 82 -34.81 -5.47 -22.57
C CYS A 82 -36.17 -5.19 -23.23
N ARG A 83 -36.89 -4.15 -22.77
CA ARG A 83 -38.15 -3.71 -23.38
C ARG A 83 -37.97 -3.15 -24.79
N LYS A 84 -36.88 -2.43 -25.07
CA LYS A 84 -36.56 -1.92 -26.42
C LYS A 84 -36.23 -3.03 -27.42
N VAL A 85 -35.56 -4.09 -26.95
CA VAL A 85 -35.30 -5.28 -27.77
C VAL A 85 -36.59 -6.05 -28.04
N GLN A 86 -37.48 -6.17 -27.05
CA GLN A 86 -38.82 -6.75 -27.23
C GLN A 86 -39.71 -5.93 -28.18
N SER A 87 -39.53 -4.61 -28.28
CA SER A 87 -40.32 -3.76 -29.17
C SER A 87 -39.85 -3.77 -30.64
N LYS A 88 -38.79 -4.52 -30.99
CA LYS A 88 -38.22 -4.61 -32.36
C LYS A 88 -37.90 -3.25 -33.01
N GLU A 89 -37.48 -2.25 -32.24
CA GLU A 89 -37.06 -0.93 -32.75
C GLU A 89 -35.53 -0.77 -32.81
N ALA A 90 -34.81 -1.76 -33.33
CA ALA A 90 -33.38 -1.64 -33.63
C ALA A 90 -33.13 -2.01 -35.10
N ASN A 91 -33.37 -1.05 -36.00
CA ASN A 91 -32.84 -1.11 -37.36
C ASN A 91 -31.47 -0.43 -37.33
N ILE A 92 -30.43 -1.23 -37.54
CA ILE A 92 -29.04 -0.78 -37.74
C ILE A 92 -28.83 -0.79 -39.25
N ASP A 93 -28.65 0.37 -39.87
CA ASP A 93 -28.07 0.49 -41.20
C ASP A 93 -26.91 1.49 -41.18
N ASN A 94 -25.81 1.06 -41.81
CA ASN A 94 -24.58 1.79 -42.06
C ASN A 94 -24.80 3.03 -42.93
N GLU A 95 -24.13 4.15 -42.63
CA GLU A 95 -23.61 5.04 -43.67
C GLU A 95 -22.48 5.96 -43.15
N THR A 96 -21.35 5.90 -43.86
CA THR A 96 -20.25 6.87 -43.89
C THR A 96 -20.65 8.07 -44.74
N ASP A 97 -20.41 9.31 -44.29
CA ASP A 97 -19.74 10.40 -45.03
C ASP A 97 -19.86 11.77 -44.32
N ASP A 98 -18.76 12.54 -44.46
CA ASP A 98 -18.48 13.98 -44.26
C ASP A 98 -19.54 14.96 -43.73
N ILE A 99 -19.10 15.92 -42.88
CA ILE A 99 -19.28 17.39 -43.04
C ILE A 99 -18.56 18.19 -41.92
N SER A 100 -17.56 18.96 -42.37
CA SER A 100 -16.98 20.26 -41.95
C SER A 100 -17.24 20.94 -40.59
N GLU A 101 -16.14 21.49 -40.05
CA GLU A 101 -15.94 22.81 -39.38
C GLU A 101 -17.16 23.57 -38.82
N VAL A 102 -17.22 23.72 -37.49
CA VAL A 102 -17.66 24.96 -36.80
C VAL A 102 -16.89 25.13 -35.49
N GLN A 103 -16.06 26.19 -35.39
CA GLN A 103 -15.63 26.76 -34.09
C GLN A 103 -16.83 27.43 -33.40
N LYS A 104 -17.01 27.19 -32.09
CA LYS A 104 -17.28 28.24 -31.06
C LYS A 104 -17.52 27.66 -29.65
N ASP A 105 -16.74 28.20 -28.72
CA ASP A 105 -17.05 28.63 -27.34
C ASP A 105 -17.75 27.66 -26.34
N ASP A 106 -17.03 27.38 -25.25
CA ASP A 106 -17.44 26.87 -23.92
C ASP A 106 -18.80 27.40 -23.40
N PRO A 107 -19.57 26.63 -22.58
CA PRO A 107 -19.14 26.27 -21.22
C PRO A 107 -19.50 24.86 -20.69
N LEU A 108 -18.65 24.41 -19.77
CA LEU A 108 -18.64 23.16 -18.99
C LEU A 108 -19.96 22.86 -18.25
N GLU A 109 -20.53 21.68 -18.50
CA GLU A 109 -21.53 21.02 -17.65
C GLU A 109 -20.84 20.20 -16.52
N PRO A 110 -21.43 20.13 -15.32
CA PRO A 110 -20.90 19.35 -14.21
C PRO A 110 -21.21 17.85 -14.37
N GLN A 111 -20.16 17.03 -14.33
CA GLN A 111 -20.24 15.56 -14.34
C GLN A 111 -20.69 15.03 -12.96
N VAL A 112 -21.69 14.14 -13.00
CA VAL A 112 -22.24 13.39 -11.86
C VAL A 112 -21.37 12.16 -11.62
N VAL A 113 -20.82 11.99 -10.42
CA VAL A 113 -20.07 10.77 -10.02
C VAL A 113 -20.92 9.97 -9.02
N LEU A 114 -21.18 8.70 -9.36
CA LEU A 114 -21.84 7.71 -8.52
C LEU A 114 -20.81 7.04 -7.59
N TYR A 115 -21.15 6.88 -6.32
CA TYR A 115 -20.27 6.38 -5.25
C TYR A 115 -20.47 4.86 -5.00
N ASP A 116 -19.36 4.13 -4.81
CA ASP A 116 -19.28 2.74 -4.31
C ASP A 116 -18.62 2.75 -2.91
N PRO A 117 -19.24 2.20 -1.84
CA PRO A 117 -18.75 2.33 -0.47
C PRO A 117 -17.54 1.46 -0.08
N ASN A 118 -16.97 0.65 -0.98
CA ASN A 118 -15.93 -0.34 -0.61
C ASN A 118 -14.56 -0.14 -1.26
N VAL A 119 -14.23 1.07 -1.74
CA VAL A 119 -12.91 1.34 -2.34
C VAL A 119 -12.20 2.49 -1.62
N SER A 120 -11.16 2.16 -0.86
CA SER A 120 -10.19 3.10 -0.28
C SER A 120 -9.18 3.56 -1.33
N ARG A 121 -9.63 4.38 -2.29
CA ARG A 121 -8.75 5.17 -3.16
C ARG A 121 -9.29 6.60 -3.22
N PHE A 122 -8.63 7.51 -2.52
CA PHE A 122 -8.83 8.94 -2.75
C PHE A 122 -7.89 9.41 -3.86
N SER A 123 -8.44 9.77 -5.02
CA SER A 123 -7.68 10.44 -6.07
C SER A 123 -7.37 11.88 -5.65
N ARG A 124 -6.08 12.21 -5.58
CA ARG A 124 -5.54 13.56 -5.33
C ARG A 124 -5.85 14.49 -6.51
N SER A 125 -6.55 15.60 -6.27
CA SER A 125 -6.39 16.87 -7.00
C SER A 125 -7.35 17.93 -6.46
N SER A 126 -6.84 18.87 -5.65
CA SER A 126 -7.33 20.25 -5.67
C SER A 126 -6.35 21.19 -4.97
N ARG A 127 -5.60 21.96 -5.77
CA ARG A 127 -4.99 23.22 -5.34
C ARG A 127 -6.12 24.20 -5.04
N ILE A 128 -6.27 24.66 -3.81
CA ILE A 128 -7.15 25.79 -3.51
C ILE A 128 -6.36 27.08 -3.67
N ILE A 129 -6.75 27.87 -4.66
CA ILE A 129 -6.35 29.26 -4.83
C ILE A 129 -7.21 30.09 -3.88
N ASP A 130 -6.54 30.80 -2.98
CA ASP A 130 -7.14 31.73 -2.02
C ASP A 130 -7.84 32.88 -2.75
N ASN A 131 -9.13 33.13 -2.43
CA ASN A 131 -9.86 34.31 -2.87
C ASN A 131 -10.75 34.79 -1.74
N SER A 132 -10.22 35.77 -1.00
CA SER A 132 -10.95 36.50 0.03
C SER A 132 -12.06 37.38 -0.58
N MET A 133 -13.28 37.27 -0.06
CA MET A 133 -14.28 38.34 -0.16
C MET A 133 -15.01 38.51 1.18
N MET A 134 -14.74 39.65 1.82
CA MET A 134 -15.51 40.20 2.94
C MET A 134 -16.92 40.57 2.47
N ASN A 135 -17.96 40.12 3.18
CA ASN A 135 -19.31 40.69 3.06
C ASN A 135 -19.73 41.30 4.41
N TYR A 136 -19.98 42.60 4.41
CA TYR A 136 -20.59 43.34 5.52
C TYR A 136 -22.09 43.52 5.24
N VAL A 137 -22.94 43.33 6.25
CA VAL A 137 -24.36 43.69 6.22
C VAL A 137 -24.59 44.89 7.13
N MET A 138 -25.19 45.96 6.58
CA MET A 138 -25.58 47.20 7.29
C MET A 138 -27.04 47.11 7.73
N ASP A 139 -27.38 47.63 8.90
CA ASP A 139 -28.78 47.87 9.28
C ASP A 139 -29.30 49.22 8.74
N ASP A 140 -30.63 49.38 8.71
CA ASP A 140 -31.33 50.56 8.18
C ASP A 140 -31.12 51.86 9.02
N SER A 141 -30.16 51.87 9.95
CA SER A 141 -29.78 53.06 10.74
C SER A 141 -28.28 53.34 10.73
N GLY A 142 -27.48 52.57 9.98
CA GLY A 142 -26.09 52.91 9.67
C GLY A 142 -25.11 52.82 10.85
N ASN A 143 -25.38 52.00 11.87
CA ASN A 143 -24.45 51.76 12.99
C ASN A 143 -24.14 50.27 13.17
N MET A 144 -22.86 49.93 13.38
CA MET A 144 -22.43 48.57 13.74
C MET A 144 -22.84 48.23 15.18
N LYS A 145 -23.66 47.18 15.36
CA LYS A 145 -23.91 46.56 16.66
C LYS A 145 -23.59 45.07 16.62
N ARG A 146 -22.82 44.62 17.62
CA ARG A 146 -22.72 43.21 18.02
C ARG A 146 -23.91 42.90 18.93
N ASP A 147 -24.81 42.02 18.50
CA ASP A 147 -25.79 41.44 19.40
C ASP A 147 -25.15 40.24 20.11
N LEU A 148 -24.66 40.50 21.31
CA LEU A 148 -24.37 39.49 22.33
C LEU A 148 -25.70 39.11 23.00
N LEU A 149 -26.20 37.93 22.69
CA LEU A 149 -27.20 37.25 23.53
C LEU A 149 -26.50 36.08 24.22
N ASP A 150 -25.82 36.39 25.34
CA ASP A 150 -25.44 35.38 26.33
C ASP A 150 -26.70 34.84 27.01
N MET A 151 -27.14 33.65 26.60
CA MET A 151 -27.99 32.81 27.44
C MET A 151 -27.08 32.05 28.40
N ASN A 152 -26.95 32.61 29.60
CA ASN A 152 -26.24 32.01 30.72
C ASN A 152 -27.07 30.82 31.27
N TYR A 153 -26.90 29.64 30.67
CA TYR A 153 -27.34 28.37 31.24
C TYR A 153 -26.16 27.79 32.04
N LYS A 154 -26.35 27.67 33.35
CA LYS A 154 -25.41 26.98 34.23
C LYS A 154 -25.58 25.48 33.99
N ASP A 155 -24.68 24.88 33.23
CA ASP A 155 -24.47 23.44 33.28
C ASP A 155 -23.40 23.12 34.32
N ASP A 156 -23.72 22.18 35.21
CA ASP A 156 -22.80 21.59 36.20
C ASP A 156 -21.80 20.59 35.54
N ILE A 157 -21.62 20.66 34.22
CA ILE A 157 -20.74 19.81 33.42
C ILE A 157 -19.50 20.62 33.07
N ASN A 158 -18.31 20.09 33.38
CA ASN A 158 -17.05 20.65 32.89
C ASN A 158 -16.94 20.38 31.38
N LEU A 159 -17.57 21.23 30.58
CA LEU A 159 -17.53 21.21 29.13
C LEU A 159 -16.39 22.10 28.64
N ILE A 160 -15.47 21.54 27.84
CA ILE A 160 -14.45 22.34 27.17
C ILE A 160 -15.05 22.83 25.85
N ASP A 161 -15.47 24.10 25.82
CA ASP A 161 -15.92 24.74 24.58
C ASP A 161 -14.70 25.21 23.78
N VAL A 162 -14.45 24.60 22.62
CA VAL A 162 -13.21 24.77 21.84
C VAL A 162 -13.19 26.09 21.04
N HIS A 163 -14.15 27.01 21.26
CA HIS A 163 -14.22 28.32 20.60
C HIS A 163 -13.04 29.28 20.90
N GLN A 164 -12.12 28.96 21.81
CA GLN A 164 -11.14 29.93 22.34
C GLN A 164 -9.65 29.68 22.03
N MET A 165 -9.28 28.93 20.99
CA MET A 165 -7.86 28.76 20.62
C MET A 165 -7.43 29.28 19.24
N SER A 166 -8.29 29.96 18.47
CA SER A 166 -7.84 30.84 17.38
C SER A 166 -8.82 31.99 17.18
N SER A 167 -8.31 33.19 16.93
CA SER A 167 -9.08 34.43 16.75
C SER A 167 -9.71 34.53 15.35
N SER A 168 -10.49 33.53 14.97
CA SER A 168 -11.37 33.52 13.80
C SER A 168 -12.53 32.58 14.09
N ASP A 169 -13.77 32.98 13.82
CA ASP A 169 -15.03 32.28 14.16
C ASP A 169 -15.28 30.95 13.41
N ASN A 170 -14.25 30.14 13.19
CA ASN A 170 -14.34 28.75 12.79
C ASN A 170 -13.34 27.99 13.65
N ILE A 171 -13.72 26.80 14.14
CA ILE A 171 -12.75 25.81 14.62
C ILE A 171 -11.57 25.85 13.63
N GLY A 172 -10.34 25.87 14.13
CA GLY A 172 -9.18 25.64 13.28
C GLY A 172 -9.33 24.25 12.68
N GLU A 173 -9.99 24.16 11.53
CA GLU A 173 -10.16 22.98 10.72
C GLU A 173 -8.75 22.37 10.59
N TRP A 174 -8.58 21.13 11.05
CA TRP A 174 -7.30 20.41 11.15
C TRP A 174 -6.39 20.65 12.36
N THR A 175 -6.79 21.42 13.37
CA THR A 175 -5.93 21.63 14.56
C THR A 175 -6.15 20.50 15.59
N PRO A 176 -5.14 19.65 15.87
CA PRO A 176 -5.31 18.57 16.84
C PRO A 176 -5.36 19.12 18.28
N ILE A 177 -6.32 18.63 19.06
CA ILE A 177 -6.41 18.88 20.50
C ILE A 177 -5.52 17.86 21.20
N LYS A 178 -4.64 18.32 22.09
CA LYS A 178 -3.81 17.46 22.93
C LYS A 178 -4.27 17.56 24.37
N SER A 179 -4.53 16.42 25.01
CA SER A 179 -4.95 16.37 26.42
C SER A 179 -4.32 15.18 27.14
N SER A 180 -4.43 15.19 28.47
CA SER A 180 -4.02 14.07 29.32
C SER A 180 -5.14 13.74 30.30
N ILE A 181 -5.52 12.47 30.35
CA ILE A 181 -6.66 11.98 31.13
C ILE A 181 -6.19 10.91 32.13
N GLY A 182 -6.53 11.11 33.40
CA GLY A 182 -6.21 10.16 34.47
C GLY A 182 -7.12 8.93 34.41
N SER A 183 -6.82 7.90 35.20
CA SER A 183 -7.67 6.70 35.29
C SER A 183 -9.06 6.99 35.84
N ASN A 184 -10.08 6.33 35.29
CA ASN A 184 -11.49 6.46 35.68
C ASN A 184 -12.01 7.91 35.64
N SER A 185 -11.55 8.67 34.65
CA SER A 185 -11.95 10.06 34.42
C SER A 185 -12.53 10.26 33.02
N VAL A 186 -13.25 11.36 32.86
CA VAL A 186 -13.99 11.72 31.65
C VAL A 186 -13.65 13.16 31.26
N GLU A 187 -13.36 13.39 29.99
CA GLU A 187 -13.22 14.72 29.40
C GLU A 187 -14.27 14.91 28.31
N ASN A 188 -15.00 16.03 28.39
CA ASN A 188 -16.09 16.34 27.48
C ASN A 188 -15.75 17.58 26.64
N TYR A 189 -15.98 17.45 25.34
CA TYR A 189 -15.73 18.49 24.34
C TYR A 189 -17.01 18.80 23.56
N ALA A 190 -17.16 20.06 23.18
CA ALA A 190 -18.23 20.50 22.28
C ALA A 190 -17.64 21.21 21.06
N PHE A 191 -18.06 20.76 19.88
CA PHE A 191 -17.59 21.25 18.60
C PHE A 191 -18.75 21.87 17.82
N PRO A 192 -18.69 23.17 17.46
CA PRO A 192 -19.67 23.74 16.55
C PRO A 192 -19.59 23.08 15.18
N VAL A 193 -20.74 22.82 14.57
CA VAL A 193 -20.83 22.31 13.20
C VAL A 193 -21.02 23.47 12.23
N ASN A 194 -20.22 23.51 11.16
CA ASN A 194 -20.40 24.49 10.10
C ASN A 194 -21.44 24.00 9.09
N TYR A 195 -22.65 24.56 9.16
CA TYR A 195 -23.75 24.24 8.23
C TYR A 195 -23.67 25.03 6.92
N SER A 196 -22.78 26.04 6.84
CA SER A 196 -22.57 26.84 5.61
C SER A 196 -21.58 26.19 4.65
N SER A 197 -20.65 25.37 5.18
CA SER A 197 -19.67 24.61 4.42
C SER A 197 -19.84 23.13 4.72
N ILE A 198 -20.48 22.41 3.78
CA ILE A 198 -20.91 21.02 3.96
C ILE A 198 -19.74 20.03 3.76
N GLY A 199 -18.54 20.53 3.44
CA GLY A 199 -17.33 19.72 3.23
C GLY A 199 -17.51 18.72 2.08
N LEU A 200 -17.08 17.47 2.30
CA LEU A 200 -17.26 16.35 1.34
C LEU A 200 -18.67 15.74 1.33
N SER A 201 -19.62 16.31 2.08
CA SER A 201 -20.90 15.65 2.34
C SER A 201 -21.94 15.87 1.23
N GLN A 202 -22.91 14.95 1.11
CA GLN A 202 -23.99 15.04 0.12
C GLN A 202 -25.04 16.09 0.53
N SER A 203 -25.97 16.41 -0.35
CA SER A 203 -26.93 17.52 -0.24
C SER A 203 -27.95 17.44 0.91
N PHE A 204 -27.87 16.45 1.81
CA PHE A 204 -28.84 16.25 2.91
C PHE A 204 -28.20 15.96 4.29
N GLU A 205 -26.92 15.57 4.34
CA GLU A 205 -26.21 15.23 5.58
C GLU A 205 -24.85 15.93 5.63
N ILE A 206 -24.42 16.36 6.81
CA ILE A 206 -23.05 16.77 7.10
C ILE A 206 -22.33 15.60 7.75
N MET A 207 -21.19 15.22 7.18
CA MET A 207 -20.25 14.26 7.75
C MET A 207 -19.17 15.00 8.53
N ILE A 208 -18.91 14.53 9.75
CA ILE A 208 -17.85 15.02 10.62
C ILE A 208 -16.92 13.84 10.92
N PHE A 209 -15.69 13.93 10.45
CA PHE A 209 -14.65 12.95 10.70
C PHE A 209 -14.06 13.16 12.09
N ILE A 210 -14.01 12.09 12.87
CA ILE A 210 -13.39 12.05 14.17
C ILE A 210 -12.21 11.08 14.07
N SER A 211 -11.03 11.53 14.47
CA SER A 211 -9.81 10.70 14.48
C SER A 211 -9.03 10.98 15.77
N ALA A 212 -8.46 9.95 16.38
CA ALA A 212 -7.71 10.11 17.61
C ALA A 212 -6.49 9.20 17.66
N ASN A 213 -5.47 9.63 18.38
CA ASN A 213 -4.28 8.86 18.66
C ASN A 213 -3.93 8.87 20.15
N ILE A 214 -3.43 7.74 20.66
CA ILE A 214 -2.84 7.66 22.01
C ILE A 214 -1.34 7.91 21.89
N CYS A 215 -0.84 8.97 22.52
CA CYS A 215 0.57 9.34 22.45
C CYS A 215 1.40 8.67 23.53
N ILE A 216 0.82 8.55 24.73
CA ILE A 216 1.44 7.89 25.88
C ILE A 216 0.36 7.08 26.57
N GLN A 217 0.64 5.82 26.82
CA GLN A 217 -0.19 4.95 27.64
C GLN A 217 0.54 4.60 28.95
N PRO A 218 -0.18 4.38 30.06
CA PRO A 218 0.41 3.87 31.28
C PRO A 218 0.93 2.43 31.14
N ALA A 219 1.84 2.03 32.03
CA ALA A 219 2.50 0.72 31.95
C ALA A 219 1.53 -0.45 32.24
N ALA A 220 1.62 -1.53 31.46
CA ALA A 220 0.69 -2.67 31.32
C ALA A 220 0.19 -3.41 32.59
N ASN A 221 0.64 -3.05 33.80
CA ASN A 221 0.11 -3.64 35.02
C ASN A 221 -1.10 -2.83 35.52
N ASN A 222 -2.31 -3.25 35.12
CA ASN A 222 -3.62 -2.65 35.46
C ASN A 222 -3.93 -1.32 34.76
N THR A 223 -3.88 -1.30 33.44
CA THR A 223 -4.26 -0.12 32.65
C THR A 223 -5.71 -0.26 32.23
N GLY A 224 -6.55 0.71 32.62
CA GLY A 224 -7.90 0.84 32.06
C GLY A 224 -7.88 1.01 30.54
N GLU A 225 -9.03 0.90 29.89
CA GLU A 225 -9.18 1.20 28.46
C GLU A 225 -9.60 2.66 28.29
N ILE A 226 -9.14 3.31 27.22
CA ILE A 226 -9.63 4.62 26.79
C ILE A 226 -10.60 4.42 25.63
N ARG A 227 -11.78 5.03 25.71
CA ARG A 227 -12.83 4.95 24.70
C ARG A 227 -13.37 6.32 24.39
N ILE A 228 -13.88 6.49 23.18
CA ILE A 228 -14.47 7.74 22.74
C ILE A 228 -15.94 7.53 22.43
N PHE A 229 -16.76 8.39 22.98
CA PHE A 229 -18.18 8.47 22.72
C PHE A 229 -18.50 9.79 22.02
N HIS A 230 -19.46 9.77 21.10
CA HIS A 230 -19.93 11.00 20.48
C HIS A 230 -21.46 11.02 20.30
N THR A 231 -22.04 12.21 20.33
CA THR A 231 -23.48 12.44 20.15
C THR A 231 -23.76 13.89 19.73
N PHE A 232 -24.92 14.13 19.14
CA PHE A 232 -25.45 15.48 18.93
C PHE A 232 -26.50 15.87 19.99
N ASP A 233 -26.89 14.93 20.85
CA ASP A 233 -27.86 15.15 21.93
C ASP A 233 -27.14 15.62 23.22
N HIS A 234 -27.36 16.88 23.58
CA HIS A 234 -26.83 17.48 24.80
C HIS A 234 -27.29 16.74 26.07
N ASP A 235 -28.53 16.24 26.10
CA ASP A 235 -29.09 15.59 27.29
C ASP A 235 -28.43 14.21 27.53
N GLN A 236 -28.01 13.52 26.46
CA GLN A 236 -27.25 12.27 26.59
C GLN A 236 -25.89 12.50 27.24
N LEU A 237 -25.18 13.54 26.82
CA LEU A 237 -23.91 13.95 27.42
C LEU A 237 -24.10 14.37 28.88
N ALA A 238 -25.11 15.21 29.15
CA ALA A 238 -25.38 15.75 30.47
C ALA A 238 -25.72 14.67 31.51
N ASN A 239 -26.42 13.62 31.08
CA ASN A 239 -26.77 12.50 31.93
C ASN A 239 -25.71 11.39 31.94
N GLN A 240 -24.57 11.57 31.25
CA GLN A 240 -23.53 10.54 31.07
C GLN A 240 -24.11 9.21 30.57
N ASN A 241 -25.11 9.28 29.69
CA ASN A 241 -25.77 8.11 29.14
C ASN A 241 -24.98 7.54 27.95
N TYR A 242 -23.80 7.01 28.22
CA TYR A 242 -22.91 6.45 27.20
C TYR A 242 -23.56 5.35 26.36
N SER A 243 -24.52 4.61 26.91
CA SER A 243 -25.27 3.58 26.18
C SER A 243 -26.16 4.12 25.03
N GLY A 244 -26.48 5.41 25.06
CA GLY A 244 -27.24 6.09 24.01
C GLY A 244 -26.37 6.82 22.98
N MET A 245 -25.05 6.85 23.20
CA MET A 245 -24.07 7.53 22.35
C MET A 245 -23.39 6.53 21.41
N SER A 246 -22.82 7.02 20.32
CA SER A 246 -21.98 6.21 19.45
C SER A 246 -20.60 6.02 20.10
N GLU A 247 -20.11 4.79 20.16
CA GLU A 247 -18.82 4.39 20.77
C GLU A 247 -17.85 3.91 19.68
N PHE A 248 -16.58 4.27 19.83
CA PHE A 248 -15.50 3.70 19.04
C PHE A 248 -14.22 3.57 19.87
N ASP A 249 -13.49 2.48 19.62
CA ASP A 249 -12.33 2.05 20.41
C ASP A 249 -11.01 2.32 19.68
N PHE A 250 -9.93 2.37 20.46
CA PHE A 250 -8.59 2.43 19.91
C PHE A 250 -8.06 1.05 19.53
N GLU A 251 -7.57 0.95 18.29
CA GLU A 251 -6.79 -0.18 17.82
C GLU A 251 -5.33 0.25 17.66
N ASN A 252 -4.43 -0.36 18.45
CA ASN A 252 -2.99 -0.08 18.43
C ASN A 252 -2.64 1.43 18.52
N GLY A 253 -3.43 2.18 19.29
CA GLY A 253 -3.23 3.61 19.51
C GLY A 253 -3.85 4.53 18.44
N TYR A 254 -4.65 4.01 17.51
CA TYR A 254 -5.44 4.78 16.54
C TYR A 254 -6.93 4.50 16.69
N ALA A 255 -7.76 5.53 16.52
CA ALA A 255 -9.20 5.41 16.49
C ALA A 255 -9.78 6.37 15.46
N GLN A 256 -10.86 5.99 14.78
CA GLN A 256 -11.58 6.84 13.85
C GLN A 256 -13.07 6.53 13.84
N ASP A 257 -13.87 7.53 13.52
CA ASP A 257 -15.31 7.38 13.29
C ASP A 257 -15.86 8.54 12.42
N ILE A 258 -17.10 8.40 11.95
CA ILE A 258 -17.81 9.42 11.18
C ILE A 258 -19.15 9.71 11.83
N ALA A 259 -19.30 10.91 12.38
CA ALA A 259 -20.57 11.41 12.87
C ALA A 259 -21.36 12.05 11.72
N LYS A 260 -22.68 11.81 11.67
CA LYS A 260 -23.56 12.32 10.62
C LYS A 260 -24.73 13.08 11.23
N ILE A 261 -25.05 14.24 10.65
CA ILE A 261 -26.19 15.07 11.06
C ILE A 261 -26.92 15.60 9.83
N ASN A 262 -28.25 15.69 9.88
CA ASN A 262 -29.02 16.24 8.77
C ASN A 262 -28.84 17.76 8.68
N LEU A 263 -28.87 18.31 7.46
CA LEU A 263 -28.79 19.75 7.25
C LEU A 263 -29.96 20.52 7.88
N ASP A 264 -31.11 19.86 8.05
CA ASP A 264 -32.30 20.44 8.67
C ASP A 264 -32.11 20.70 10.18
N ASP A 265 -31.17 20.00 10.82
CA ASP A 265 -30.88 20.05 12.25
C ASP A 265 -29.88 21.18 12.58
N THR A 266 -30.17 22.40 12.11
CA THR A 266 -29.25 23.55 12.24
C THR A 266 -28.95 23.93 13.69
N GLY A 267 -27.70 24.33 13.95
CA GLY A 267 -27.28 24.87 15.25
C GLY A 267 -26.92 23.81 16.30
N GLN A 268 -26.99 22.51 15.98
CA GLN A 268 -26.47 21.47 16.86
C GLN A 268 -24.94 21.49 16.89
N LYS A 269 -24.38 21.11 18.05
CA LYS A 269 -22.96 20.89 18.27
C LYS A 269 -22.70 19.38 18.31
N LEU A 270 -21.53 18.96 17.85
CA LEU A 270 -21.04 17.62 18.10
C LEU A 270 -20.42 17.58 19.50
N TYR A 271 -20.93 16.71 20.36
CA TYR A 271 -20.37 16.45 21.68
C TYR A 271 -19.52 15.18 21.63
N VAL A 272 -18.31 15.24 22.18
CA VAL A 272 -17.38 14.11 22.25
C VAL A 272 -16.92 13.93 23.68
N SER A 273 -17.03 12.71 24.20
CA SER A 273 -16.53 12.31 25.51
C SER A 273 -15.39 11.32 25.37
N VAL A 274 -14.26 11.64 25.96
CA VAL A 274 -13.15 10.70 26.12
C VAL A 274 -13.23 10.14 27.53
N VAL A 275 -13.38 8.83 27.64
CA VAL A 275 -13.62 8.12 28.90
C VAL A 275 -12.52 7.12 29.11
N THR A 276 -11.98 7.06 30.32
CA THR A 276 -11.12 5.96 30.75
C THR A 276 -11.89 5.04 31.67
N VAL A 277 -11.91 3.74 31.37
CA VAL A 277 -12.58 2.71 32.19
C VAL A 277 -11.52 1.81 32.77
N CYS A 278 -11.43 1.72 34.10
CA CYS A 278 -10.58 0.71 34.74
C CYS A 278 -11.36 -0.10 35.77
N ASP A 279 -11.67 -1.35 35.43
CA ASP A 279 -12.49 -2.23 36.27
C ASP A 279 -11.75 -2.78 37.50
N ASN A 280 -10.41 -2.85 37.46
CA ASN A 280 -9.57 -3.51 38.48
C ASN A 280 -8.39 -2.65 39.00
N CYS A 281 -8.40 -1.34 38.79
CA CYS A 281 -7.36 -0.46 39.33
C CYS A 281 -7.53 -0.32 40.85
N THR A 282 -6.60 -0.88 41.63
CA THR A 282 -6.52 -0.57 43.07
C THR A 282 -5.96 0.83 43.22
N ASP A 283 -6.80 1.78 43.60
CA ASP A 283 -6.37 3.14 43.93
C ASP A 283 -5.24 3.16 44.97
N SER A 284 -4.42 4.20 44.89
CA SER A 284 -3.46 4.69 45.90
C SER A 284 -2.03 4.13 45.85
N SER A 285 -1.21 4.68 44.95
CA SER A 285 -0.09 5.54 45.39
C SER A 285 0.74 6.05 44.20
N SER A 286 0.57 7.35 43.90
CA SER A 286 1.63 8.26 43.45
C SER A 286 2.54 7.81 42.29
N SER A 287 2.04 7.87 41.06
CA SER A 287 2.71 8.56 39.94
C SER A 287 1.81 8.51 38.69
N SER A 288 1.16 9.63 38.36
CA SER A 288 0.84 10.11 37.00
C SER A 288 0.66 9.05 35.89
N ALA A 289 -0.20 8.05 36.09
CA ALA A 289 -0.58 7.12 35.03
C ALA A 289 -1.66 7.79 34.15
N ASP A 290 -1.28 8.95 33.58
CA ASP A 290 -2.15 9.75 32.75
C ASP A 290 -1.96 9.29 31.32
N TRP A 291 -3.05 8.87 30.69
CA TRP A 291 -3.10 8.67 29.25
C TRP A 291 -2.89 10.03 28.60
N SER A 292 -2.02 10.11 27.60
CA SER A 292 -1.94 11.29 26.73
C SER A 292 -2.48 10.92 25.37
N TYR A 293 -3.39 11.73 24.85
CA TYR A 293 -4.01 11.50 23.56
C TYR A 293 -4.13 12.80 22.76
N THR A 294 -4.30 12.63 21.45
CA THR A 294 -4.68 13.71 20.56
C THR A 294 -5.97 13.39 19.84
N LEU A 295 -6.88 14.37 19.78
CA LEU A 295 -8.16 14.29 19.09
C LEU A 295 -8.19 15.29 17.93
N GLY A 296 -8.57 14.82 16.76
CA GLY A 296 -8.73 15.61 15.55
C GLY A 296 -10.13 15.46 14.99
N ILE A 297 -10.81 16.59 14.77
CA ILE A 297 -12.17 16.65 14.25
C ILE A 297 -12.20 17.60 13.05
N SER A 298 -12.87 17.19 11.97
CA SER A 298 -12.89 17.93 10.71
C SER A 298 -14.10 17.54 9.85
N GLN A 299 -14.62 18.49 9.04
CA GLN A 299 -15.68 18.23 8.06
C GLN A 299 -15.13 17.92 6.66
N ASN A 300 -13.82 18.08 6.45
CA ASN A 300 -13.19 17.88 5.15
C ASN A 300 -12.50 16.53 5.03
N ASN A 301 -11.76 16.09 6.05
CA ASN A 301 -11.04 14.81 6.04
C ASN A 301 -10.53 14.43 7.43
N LEU A 302 -10.06 13.20 7.62
CA LEU A 302 -9.42 12.73 8.84
C LEU A 302 -8.09 13.47 9.10
N VAL A 303 -7.93 13.98 10.34
CA VAL A 303 -6.72 14.68 10.80
C VAL A 303 -5.57 13.70 11.02
N PHE A 304 -5.89 12.51 11.55
CA PHE A 304 -4.97 11.38 11.68
C PHE A 304 -5.46 10.24 10.81
N GLN A 305 -4.54 9.57 10.13
CA GLN A 305 -4.85 8.46 9.24
C GLN A 305 -3.89 7.31 9.49
N TYR A 306 -4.39 6.08 9.41
CA TYR A 306 -3.58 4.87 9.38
C TYR A 306 -3.80 4.15 8.06
N ASP A 307 -2.71 3.91 7.35
CA ASP A 307 -2.69 3.16 6.10
C ASP A 307 -2.06 1.79 6.34
N ASN A 308 -2.82 0.73 6.09
CA ASN A 308 -2.36 -0.65 6.27
C ASN A 308 -1.46 -1.14 5.12
N VAL A 309 -1.21 -0.31 4.12
CA VAL A 309 -0.28 -0.60 3.02
C VAL A 309 1.12 -0.11 3.41
N GLN A 310 2.08 -1.02 3.34
CA GLN A 310 3.50 -0.67 3.49
C GLN A 310 3.95 0.13 2.26
N GLN A 311 4.56 1.29 2.49
CA GLN A 311 5.17 2.11 1.43
C GLN A 311 6.68 1.90 1.32
N ILE A 312 7.27 1.24 2.33
CA ILE A 312 8.70 0.99 2.42
C ILE A 312 8.90 -0.49 2.74
N TYR A 313 9.77 -1.12 1.97
CA TYR A 313 10.05 -2.55 2.05
C TYR A 313 11.53 -2.79 2.34
N LEU A 314 11.83 -3.76 3.21
CA LEU A 314 13.20 -4.21 3.40
C LEU A 314 13.66 -5.05 2.20
N LEU A 315 14.77 -4.66 1.57
CA LEU A 315 15.43 -5.50 0.55
C LEU A 315 16.42 -6.46 1.18
N ASP A 316 17.38 -5.92 1.95
CA ASP A 316 18.36 -6.73 2.66
C ASP A 316 19.04 -5.95 3.79
N THR A 317 19.75 -6.69 4.64
CA THR A 317 20.54 -6.15 5.76
C THR A 317 21.93 -6.73 5.74
N ASP A 318 22.95 -5.97 6.18
CA ASP A 318 24.18 -6.55 6.72
C ASP A 318 24.19 -6.47 8.25
N HIS A 319 25.36 -6.52 8.88
CA HIS A 319 25.48 -6.47 10.35
C HIS A 319 25.31 -5.05 10.94
N GLN A 320 25.39 -4.00 10.13
CA GLN A 320 25.37 -2.60 10.57
C GLN A 320 24.50 -1.68 9.69
N SER A 321 23.88 -2.22 8.65
CA SER A 321 23.10 -1.45 7.71
C SER A 321 21.91 -2.23 7.16
N ALA A 322 20.91 -1.48 6.70
CA ALA A 322 19.72 -1.99 6.05
C ALA A 322 19.46 -1.20 4.77
N LEU A 323 19.05 -1.91 3.72
CA LEU A 323 18.61 -1.33 2.46
C LEU A 323 17.10 -1.43 2.36
N LEU A 324 16.47 -0.29 2.16
CA LEU A 324 15.03 -0.17 2.00
C LEU A 324 14.71 0.23 0.56
N GLN A 325 13.64 -0.34 0.04
CA GLN A 325 12.97 0.11 -1.18
C GLN A 325 11.82 1.02 -0.78
N VAL A 326 11.74 2.19 -1.41
CA VAL A 326 10.61 3.10 -1.27
C VAL A 326 9.73 2.97 -2.51
N ASP A 327 8.45 2.68 -2.30
CA ASP A 327 7.48 2.50 -3.38
C ASP A 327 6.56 3.73 -3.51
N SER A 328 6.36 4.20 -4.74
CA SER A 328 5.36 5.21 -5.13
C SER A 328 5.18 6.44 -4.21
N LEU A 329 6.23 6.88 -3.50
CA LEU A 329 6.16 8.08 -2.67
C LEU A 329 6.54 9.32 -3.47
N ASP A 330 5.73 10.37 -3.33
CA ASP A 330 6.06 11.70 -3.85
C ASP A 330 7.08 12.38 -2.93
N LEU A 331 8.34 11.95 -3.06
CA LEU A 331 9.46 12.45 -2.27
C LEU A 331 9.96 13.78 -2.86
N GLU A 332 9.18 14.86 -2.77
CA GLU A 332 9.69 16.19 -3.11
C GLU A 332 10.73 16.68 -2.07
N SER A 333 11.47 17.73 -2.40
CA SER A 333 12.55 18.28 -1.55
C SER A 333 12.10 18.67 -0.14
N ASP A 334 10.83 19.06 0.01
CA ASP A 334 10.16 19.43 1.27
C ASP A 334 9.32 18.28 1.85
N SER A 335 9.70 17.04 1.54
CA SER A 335 8.92 15.83 1.90
C SER A 335 8.46 15.83 3.36
N HIS A 336 7.15 15.71 3.53
CA HIS A 336 6.48 15.57 4.83
C HIS A 336 6.74 14.22 5.52
N TYR A 337 7.46 13.32 4.85
CA TYR A 337 7.74 11.97 5.31
C TYR A 337 8.90 11.89 6.30
N GLN A 338 8.72 11.09 7.35
CA GLN A 338 9.73 10.78 8.35
C GLN A 338 9.70 9.29 8.64
N LEU A 339 10.86 8.65 8.62
CA LEU A 339 11.02 7.25 9.00
C LEU A 339 11.57 7.18 10.42
N TYR A 340 10.93 6.38 11.26
CA TYR A 340 11.41 6.08 12.61
C TYR A 340 11.83 4.62 12.68
N ILE A 341 13.04 4.37 13.16
CA ILE A 341 13.56 3.02 13.40
C ILE A 341 14.07 2.90 14.82
N GLY A 342 13.54 1.93 15.54
CA GLY A 342 13.93 1.61 16.91
C GLY A 342 14.18 0.12 17.08
N SER A 343 15.08 -0.23 18.00
CA SER A 343 15.27 -1.62 18.43
C SER A 343 14.61 -1.87 19.79
N GLY A 344 14.21 -3.10 20.04
CA GLY A 344 13.48 -3.47 21.28
C GLY A 344 12.14 -2.74 21.39
N ASP A 345 11.76 -2.37 22.61
CA ASP A 345 10.46 -1.77 22.93
C ASP A 345 10.44 -0.23 22.73
N VAL A 346 11.38 0.33 21.95
CA VAL A 346 11.42 1.78 21.65
C VAL A 346 10.15 2.21 20.93
N ILE A 347 9.69 1.39 19.97
CA ILE A 347 8.40 1.57 19.34
C ILE A 347 7.42 0.63 20.06
N ASP A 348 6.52 1.22 20.84
CA ASP A 348 5.53 0.46 21.60
C ASP A 348 4.57 -0.25 20.62
N THR A 349 4.59 -1.58 20.69
CA THR A 349 3.77 -2.44 19.81
C THR A 349 2.27 -2.18 19.95
N SER A 350 1.77 -1.68 21.08
CA SER A 350 0.35 -1.34 21.23
C SER A 350 0.03 0.09 20.83
N LEU A 351 1.02 0.91 20.48
CA LEU A 351 0.85 2.27 19.94
C LEU A 351 1.41 2.38 18.51
N LYS A 352 1.56 1.25 17.83
CA LYS A 352 2.20 1.17 16.51
C LYS A 352 1.40 1.85 15.38
N HIS A 353 0.12 2.12 15.57
CA HIS A 353 -0.70 2.91 14.64
C HIS A 353 -0.92 4.35 15.15
N SER A 354 -0.27 4.75 16.23
CA SER A 354 -0.40 6.10 16.75
C SER A 354 0.59 7.05 16.08
N TRP A 355 0.08 8.01 15.31
CA TRP A 355 0.95 9.04 14.72
C TRP A 355 1.64 9.86 15.81
N CYS A 356 0.92 10.25 16.88
CA CYS A 356 1.51 11.11 17.92
C CYS A 356 2.48 10.38 18.85
N SER A 357 2.42 9.05 18.97
CA SER A 357 3.43 8.28 19.71
C SER A 357 4.80 8.40 19.04
N THR A 358 4.85 8.40 17.70
CA THR A 358 6.11 8.54 16.94
C THR A 358 6.79 9.88 17.16
N GLN A 359 6.01 10.94 17.42
CA GLN A 359 6.52 12.28 17.70
C GLN A 359 7.26 12.37 19.05
N SER A 360 7.04 11.42 19.95
CA SER A 360 7.71 11.33 21.25
C SER A 360 9.00 10.50 21.21
N LEU A 361 9.30 9.86 20.07
CA LEU A 361 10.47 9.00 19.93
C LEU A 361 11.78 9.80 19.99
N PRO A 362 12.87 9.21 20.51
CA PRO A 362 14.16 9.88 20.59
C PRO A 362 14.66 10.34 19.21
N GLU A 363 15.30 11.51 19.12
CA GLU A 363 15.82 12.04 17.85
C GLU A 363 16.77 11.06 17.12
N GLY A 364 17.52 10.24 17.88
CA GLY A 364 18.42 9.23 17.31
C GLY A 364 17.72 8.06 16.58
N SER A 365 16.40 7.93 16.71
CA SER A 365 15.59 6.94 15.98
C SER A 365 15.01 7.49 14.68
N ARG A 366 15.17 8.79 14.41
CA ARG A 366 14.52 9.49 13.30
C ARG A 366 15.46 9.59 12.09
N TYR A 367 14.95 9.18 10.94
CA TYR A 367 15.59 9.21 9.64
C TYR A 367 14.75 10.05 8.67
N THR A 368 15.37 11.07 8.07
CA THR A 368 14.71 11.89 7.05
C THR A 368 14.84 11.19 5.70
N ILE A 369 13.70 10.95 5.04
CA ILE A 369 13.63 10.39 3.69
C ILE A 369 13.15 11.47 2.74
N ASN A 370 13.99 11.81 1.78
CA ASN A 370 13.69 12.70 0.65
C ASN A 370 14.45 12.24 -0.61
N LYS A 371 14.15 12.85 -1.75
CA LYS A 371 14.80 12.53 -3.03
C LYS A 371 16.33 12.60 -3.03
N ASN A 372 16.90 13.54 -2.27
CA ASN A 372 18.35 13.72 -2.20
C ASN A 372 19.04 12.62 -1.38
N SER A 373 18.29 11.98 -0.49
CA SER A 373 18.76 10.86 0.34
C SER A 373 18.47 9.48 -0.26
N THR A 374 17.67 9.42 -1.34
CA THR A 374 17.38 8.19 -2.07
C THR A 374 18.31 8.00 -3.26
N ILE A 375 18.65 6.75 -3.54
CA ILE A 375 19.43 6.35 -4.70
C ILE A 375 18.46 5.77 -5.73
N ARG A 376 18.44 6.33 -6.94
CA ARG A 376 17.61 5.82 -8.02
C ARG A 376 18.24 4.56 -8.59
N ALA A 377 17.67 3.39 -8.29
CA ALA A 377 17.97 2.18 -9.05
C ALA A 377 17.21 2.17 -10.39
N THR A 378 17.47 1.17 -11.23
CA THR A 378 16.86 1.03 -12.57
C THR A 378 15.34 1.06 -12.55
N SER A 379 14.71 0.63 -11.45
CA SER A 379 13.25 0.48 -11.33
C SER A 379 12.67 1.07 -10.03
N HIS A 380 13.47 1.37 -9.00
CA HIS A 380 12.98 1.74 -7.66
C HIS A 380 13.89 2.76 -6.97
N ASP A 381 13.33 3.52 -6.02
CA ASP A 381 14.10 4.39 -5.16
C ASP A 381 14.57 3.63 -3.90
N LEU A 382 15.87 3.66 -3.65
CA LEU A 382 16.51 2.96 -2.55
C LEU A 382 16.89 3.93 -1.43
N TYR A 383 16.75 3.51 -0.18
CA TYR A 383 17.19 4.25 1.00
C TYR A 383 18.08 3.38 1.88
N VAL A 384 19.22 3.91 2.29
CA VAL A 384 20.23 3.16 3.04
C VAL A 384 20.29 3.67 4.46
N ILE A 385 20.28 2.73 5.41
CA ILE A 385 20.35 2.99 6.83
C ILE A 385 21.66 2.41 7.33
N ASN A 386 22.45 3.24 8.02
CA ASN A 386 23.74 2.86 8.55
C ASN A 386 23.74 2.94 10.08
N ASP A 387 24.86 2.54 10.69
CA ASP A 387 25.12 2.62 12.12
C ASP A 387 24.16 1.79 13.00
N LEU A 388 23.62 0.70 12.43
CA LEU A 388 22.83 -0.28 13.17
C LEU A 388 23.74 -1.21 13.98
N HIS A 389 23.19 -1.84 15.01
CA HIS A 389 23.89 -2.84 15.81
C HIS A 389 23.71 -4.25 15.23
N PRO A 390 24.75 -5.10 15.27
CA PRO A 390 24.65 -6.49 14.84
C PRO A 390 23.64 -7.30 15.68
N ASN A 391 23.08 -8.35 15.08
CA ASN A 391 22.13 -9.27 15.72
C ASN A 391 20.97 -8.55 16.45
N THR A 392 20.49 -7.45 15.89
CA THR A 392 19.47 -6.61 16.53
C THR A 392 18.22 -6.57 15.66
N THR A 393 17.07 -6.76 16.30
CA THR A 393 15.77 -6.64 15.64
C THR A 393 15.29 -5.20 15.77
N TYR A 394 14.92 -4.63 14.64
CA TYR A 394 14.45 -3.27 14.48
C TYR A 394 13.01 -3.28 13.98
N THR A 395 12.24 -2.31 14.45
CA THR A 395 10.93 -1.96 13.92
C THR A 395 11.03 -0.59 13.28
N GLY A 396 10.53 -0.48 12.05
CA GLY A 396 10.44 0.73 11.26
C GLY A 396 9.00 1.18 11.09
N VAL A 397 8.77 2.48 11.19
CA VAL A 397 7.46 3.12 10.98
C VAL A 397 7.66 4.36 10.12
N LEU A 398 6.94 4.43 9.00
CA LEU A 398 6.89 5.64 8.17
C LEU A 398 5.69 6.49 8.59
N VAL A 399 5.92 7.79 8.71
CA VAL A 399 4.85 8.78 8.92
C VAL A 399 4.94 9.91 7.90
N GLU A 400 3.79 10.46 7.52
CA GLU A 400 3.67 11.70 6.77
C GLU A 400 3.06 12.77 7.69
N ASN A 401 3.69 13.93 7.82
CA ASN A 401 3.22 15.00 8.71
C ASN A 401 2.54 16.11 7.92
N PHE A 402 1.28 16.41 8.25
CA PHE A 402 0.55 17.49 7.59
C PHE A 402 0.98 18.87 8.12
N ALA A 403 0.91 19.89 7.26
CA ALA A 403 1.35 21.25 7.58
C ALA A 403 0.58 21.91 8.74
N TYR A 404 -0.69 21.54 8.93
CA TYR A 404 -1.60 22.12 9.92
C TYR A 404 -1.69 21.29 11.21
N GLY A 405 -0.87 20.25 11.34
CA GLY A 405 -0.93 19.26 12.42
C GLY A 405 -1.68 18.00 12.00
N GLY A 406 -1.35 16.88 12.65
CA GLY A 406 -1.80 15.56 12.23
C GLY A 406 -0.95 14.95 11.13
N GLY A 407 -1.36 13.79 10.63
CA GLY A 407 -0.57 13.04 9.67
C GLY A 407 -1.07 11.63 9.40
N VAL A 408 -0.36 10.96 8.50
CA VAL A 408 -0.55 9.55 8.16
C VAL A 408 0.53 8.73 8.84
N ILE A 409 0.17 7.56 9.34
CA ILE A 409 1.11 6.51 9.72
C ILE A 409 0.85 5.29 8.85
N TYR A 410 1.92 4.72 8.30
CA TYR A 410 1.85 3.53 7.45
C TYR A 410 2.12 2.27 8.25
N GLU A 411 1.74 1.12 7.70
CA GLU A 411 1.95 -0.17 8.34
C GLU A 411 3.43 -0.36 8.73
N PRO A 412 3.71 -0.64 10.02
CA PRO A 412 5.05 -0.91 10.49
C PRO A 412 5.68 -2.12 9.80
N PHE A 413 7.00 -2.11 9.70
CA PHE A 413 7.78 -3.26 9.23
C PHE A 413 8.86 -3.61 10.24
N SER A 414 9.27 -4.87 10.30
CA SER A 414 10.34 -5.32 11.19
C SER A 414 11.43 -6.03 10.39
N PHE A 415 12.67 -5.87 10.84
CA PHE A 415 13.83 -6.51 10.22
C PHE A 415 14.91 -6.79 11.26
N GLN A 416 15.84 -7.67 10.93
CA GLN A 416 16.94 -8.01 11.83
C GLN A 416 18.27 -7.95 11.10
N THR A 417 19.26 -7.26 11.68
CA THR A 417 20.63 -7.21 11.17
C THR A 417 21.34 -8.56 11.31
N MET A 418 22.37 -8.77 10.50
CA MET A 418 23.18 -9.98 10.54
C MET A 418 23.98 -10.12 11.84
N THR A 419 24.36 -11.35 12.19
CA THR A 419 25.07 -11.65 13.45
C THR A 419 26.57 -11.37 13.39
N ASN A 420 27.15 -11.34 12.19
CA ASN A 420 28.57 -11.14 11.97
C ASN A 420 28.82 -10.33 10.70
N GLU A 421 30.06 -9.85 10.55
CA GLU A 421 30.52 -8.99 9.45
C GLU A 421 30.92 -9.75 8.17
N GLY A 422 30.63 -11.06 8.08
CA GLY A 422 31.02 -11.89 6.93
C GLY A 422 30.31 -11.53 5.61
N CYS A 423 29.18 -10.83 5.69
CA CYS A 423 28.47 -10.31 4.54
C CYS A 423 28.43 -8.77 4.60
N LYS A 424 28.60 -8.11 3.45
CA LYS A 424 28.51 -6.66 3.31
C LYS A 424 27.47 -6.28 2.27
N LEU A 425 26.62 -5.31 2.62
CA LEU A 425 25.55 -4.82 1.76
C LEU A 425 26.12 -4.06 0.54
N ILE A 426 25.71 -4.45 -0.67
CA ILE A 426 26.03 -3.75 -1.91
C ILE A 426 24.77 -3.39 -2.71
N TYR A 427 24.87 -2.30 -3.45
CA TYR A 427 23.80 -1.68 -4.25
C TYR A 427 24.43 -0.62 -5.17
N ASP A 428 23.65 -0.08 -6.11
CA ASP A 428 24.08 0.99 -7.03
C ASP A 428 25.30 0.58 -7.86
N LEU A 429 25.17 -0.56 -8.56
CA LEU A 429 26.18 -1.08 -9.48
C LEU A 429 25.91 -0.57 -10.90
N GLU A 430 26.96 -0.36 -11.70
CA GLU A 430 26.84 0.19 -13.05
C GLU A 430 26.27 -0.85 -14.02
N PHE A 431 26.81 -2.07 -13.99
CA PHE A 431 26.34 -3.16 -14.84
C PHE A 431 25.17 -3.90 -14.18
N CYS A 432 25.36 -4.52 -13.02
CA CYS A 432 24.34 -5.27 -12.28
C CYS A 432 23.45 -4.36 -11.41
N GLY A 433 22.85 -3.32 -11.99
CA GLY A 433 22.10 -2.28 -11.27
C GLY A 433 20.93 -2.74 -10.40
N ASP A 434 20.34 -3.90 -10.69
CA ASP A 434 19.25 -4.50 -9.88
C ASP A 434 19.77 -5.36 -8.71
N VAL A 435 21.09 -5.45 -8.50
CA VAL A 435 21.67 -6.10 -7.32
C VAL A 435 21.62 -5.12 -6.15
N ALA A 436 20.87 -5.51 -5.12
CA ALA A 436 20.57 -4.70 -3.95
C ALA A 436 20.53 -5.57 -2.68
N TYR A 437 21.60 -6.30 -2.41
CA TYR A 437 21.69 -7.28 -1.32
C TYR A 437 23.12 -7.45 -0.80
N SER A 438 23.25 -8.14 0.34
CA SER A 438 24.53 -8.44 0.98
C SER A 438 25.29 -9.55 0.27
N VAL A 439 26.60 -9.37 0.11
CA VAL A 439 27.52 -10.32 -0.54
C VAL A 439 28.68 -10.66 0.40
N PRO A 440 29.42 -11.75 0.17
CA PRO A 440 30.58 -12.09 1.00
C PRO A 440 31.62 -10.96 1.00
N ILE A 441 32.09 -10.57 2.19
CA ILE A 441 33.10 -9.53 2.35
C ILE A 441 34.46 -10.00 1.80
N SER A 442 35.23 -9.08 1.20
CA SER A 442 36.59 -9.39 0.75
C SER A 442 37.58 -9.34 1.91
N GLU A 443 38.66 -10.12 1.85
CA GLU A 443 39.77 -10.04 2.81
C GLU A 443 40.33 -8.61 2.89
N SER A 444 40.47 -7.93 1.75
CA SER A 444 40.96 -6.55 1.70
C SER A 444 40.03 -5.56 2.39
N LEU A 445 38.71 -5.67 2.17
CA LEU A 445 37.74 -4.79 2.83
C LEU A 445 37.68 -5.06 4.33
N TYR A 446 37.75 -6.33 4.73
CA TYR A 446 37.80 -6.76 6.13
C TYR A 446 39.00 -6.17 6.87
N ASN A 447 40.18 -6.15 6.22
CA ASN A 447 41.41 -5.61 6.80
C ASN A 447 41.50 -4.07 6.72
N GLY A 448 40.55 -3.41 6.03
CA GLY A 448 40.57 -1.96 5.80
C GLY A 448 41.54 -1.48 4.71
N ASP A 449 42.02 -2.39 3.87
CA ASP A 449 42.91 -2.11 2.74
C ASP A 449 42.15 -1.69 1.47
N GLU A 450 40.82 -1.82 1.47
CA GLU A 450 39.94 -1.57 0.34
C GLU A 450 38.75 -0.69 0.75
N THR A 451 38.27 0.16 -0.16
CA THR A 451 37.05 0.97 0.05
C THR A 451 35.80 0.20 -0.38
N LEU A 452 34.63 0.58 0.14
CA LEU A 452 33.35 -0.02 -0.29
C LEU A 452 33.10 0.16 -1.80
N VAL A 453 33.58 1.26 -2.39
CA VAL A 453 33.44 1.54 -3.83
C VAL A 453 34.25 0.54 -4.65
N ASP A 454 35.53 0.36 -4.32
CA ASP A 454 36.41 -0.59 -5.02
C ASP A 454 35.90 -2.03 -4.87
N PHE A 455 35.42 -2.38 -3.67
CA PHE A 455 34.82 -3.68 -3.38
C PHE A 455 33.60 -3.98 -4.28
N LYS A 456 32.67 -3.02 -4.42
CA LYS A 456 31.50 -3.15 -5.31
C LYS A 456 31.92 -3.35 -6.77
N VAL A 457 32.92 -2.59 -7.22
CA VAL A 457 33.44 -2.63 -8.60
C VAL A 457 34.02 -4.00 -8.97
N LYS A 458 34.64 -4.73 -8.03
CA LYS A 458 35.14 -6.09 -8.29
C LYS A 458 34.04 -7.04 -8.75
N TYR A 459 32.94 -7.11 -8.00
CA TYR A 459 31.78 -7.94 -8.34
C TYR A 459 31.17 -7.53 -9.68
N ASP A 460 30.95 -6.23 -9.86
CA ASP A 460 30.27 -5.71 -11.04
C ASP A 460 31.11 -5.89 -12.33
N THR A 461 32.42 -5.64 -12.23
CA THR A 461 33.36 -5.79 -13.35
C THR A 461 33.49 -7.24 -13.79
N TYR A 462 33.51 -8.19 -12.84
CA TYR A 462 33.56 -9.61 -13.18
C TYR A 462 32.33 -10.04 -13.98
N ALA A 463 31.13 -9.67 -13.53
CA ALA A 463 29.89 -9.95 -14.24
C ALA A 463 29.88 -9.28 -15.64
N LYS A 464 30.29 -8.01 -15.73
CA LYS A 464 30.39 -7.26 -17.00
C LYS A 464 31.33 -7.93 -17.99
N ASN A 465 32.49 -8.41 -17.52
CA ASN A 465 33.46 -9.11 -18.37
C ASN A 465 32.93 -10.46 -18.85
N ALA A 466 32.29 -11.24 -17.97
CA ALA A 466 31.68 -12.52 -18.35
C ALA A 466 30.55 -12.36 -19.37
N TYR A 467 29.85 -11.21 -19.38
CA TYR A 467 28.79 -10.90 -20.32
C TYR A 467 29.26 -10.64 -21.76
N GLN A 468 30.53 -10.30 -21.97
CA GLN A 468 31.06 -9.92 -23.30
C GLN A 468 30.91 -11.04 -24.33
N ASN A 469 31.23 -12.28 -23.96
CA ASN A 469 31.13 -13.42 -24.86
C ASN A 469 29.68 -13.67 -25.32
N PHE A 470 28.72 -13.49 -24.41
CA PHE A 470 27.31 -13.58 -24.74
C PHE A 470 26.88 -12.46 -25.69
N THR A 471 27.35 -11.24 -25.47
CA THR A 471 27.09 -10.11 -26.40
C THR A 471 27.51 -10.45 -27.82
N TYR A 472 28.70 -11.02 -28.03
CA TYR A 472 29.16 -11.42 -29.35
C TYR A 472 28.33 -12.55 -29.97
N ALA A 473 27.88 -13.51 -29.14
CA ALA A 473 27.03 -14.60 -29.60
C ALA A 473 25.63 -14.08 -30.00
N LEU A 474 25.05 -13.17 -29.23
CA LEU A 474 23.75 -12.54 -29.51
C LEU A 474 23.79 -11.69 -30.78
N GLN A 475 24.91 -11.04 -31.10
CA GLN A 475 25.10 -10.31 -32.36
C GLN A 475 25.05 -11.19 -33.61
N GLN A 476 25.23 -12.51 -33.48
CA GLN A 476 25.07 -13.45 -34.61
C GLN A 476 23.61 -13.85 -34.84
N VAL A 477 22.71 -13.52 -33.91
CA VAL A 477 21.27 -13.80 -34.02
C VAL A 477 20.64 -12.69 -34.85
N ALA A 478 19.77 -13.07 -35.81
CA ALA A 478 19.01 -12.10 -36.61
C ALA A 478 17.90 -11.46 -35.76
N CYS A 479 18.27 -10.47 -34.94
CA CYS A 479 17.39 -9.76 -34.03
C CYS A 479 16.46 -8.77 -34.74
N ASP A 480 16.97 -8.09 -35.77
CA ASP A 480 16.30 -7.05 -36.53
C ASP A 480 15.90 -7.57 -37.92
N THR A 481 14.93 -8.48 -37.95
CA THR A 481 14.42 -9.08 -39.20
C THR A 481 12.89 -9.13 -39.21
N GLU A 482 12.30 -9.60 -40.31
CA GLU A 482 10.84 -9.75 -40.46
C GLU A 482 10.28 -10.68 -39.35
N LEU A 483 9.00 -10.49 -38.99
CA LEU A 483 8.40 -11.17 -37.83
C LEU A 483 8.44 -12.71 -37.92
N ASP A 484 8.44 -13.26 -39.12
CA ASP A 484 8.53 -14.70 -39.40
C ASP A 484 9.96 -15.26 -39.44
N ALA A 485 10.97 -14.39 -39.54
CA ALA A 485 12.38 -14.75 -39.53
C ALA A 485 13.04 -14.56 -38.15
N ARG A 486 12.34 -13.94 -37.19
CA ARG A 486 12.78 -13.85 -35.79
C ARG A 486 12.68 -15.20 -35.07
N TYR A 487 13.54 -15.42 -34.10
CA TYR A 487 13.52 -16.65 -33.28
C TYR A 487 12.28 -16.77 -32.39
N SER A 488 11.58 -15.67 -32.14
CA SER A 488 10.35 -15.63 -31.34
C SER A 488 9.42 -14.49 -31.82
N PRO A 489 8.10 -14.74 -31.89
CA PRO A 489 7.11 -13.70 -32.21
C PRO A 489 6.84 -12.76 -31.03
N ILE A 490 7.16 -13.16 -29.80
CA ILE A 490 6.84 -12.41 -28.57
C ILE A 490 8.10 -11.87 -27.89
N LYS A 491 9.23 -12.57 -28.01
CA LYS A 491 10.50 -12.20 -27.35
C LYS A 491 11.46 -11.54 -28.32
N THR A 492 12.17 -10.54 -27.83
CA THR A 492 13.17 -9.76 -28.56
C THR A 492 14.58 -10.10 -28.07
N CYS A 493 15.60 -9.75 -28.85
CA CYS A 493 16.98 -9.91 -28.36
C CYS A 493 17.28 -9.05 -27.12
N ALA A 494 16.56 -7.93 -26.92
CA ALA A 494 16.66 -7.14 -25.71
C ALA A 494 16.12 -7.92 -24.48
N ASP A 495 15.01 -8.64 -24.62
CA ASP A 495 14.48 -9.49 -23.54
C ASP A 495 15.45 -10.63 -23.17
N CYS A 496 16.02 -11.28 -24.18
CA CYS A 496 17.06 -12.30 -23.99
C CYS A 496 18.30 -11.71 -23.31
N ALA A 497 18.76 -10.53 -23.76
CA ALA A 497 19.90 -9.84 -23.18
C ALA A 497 19.69 -9.50 -21.71
N SER A 498 18.53 -8.94 -21.36
CA SER A 498 18.16 -8.62 -19.98
C SER A 498 18.06 -9.89 -19.12
N SER A 499 17.40 -10.95 -19.61
CA SER A 499 17.26 -12.22 -18.88
C SER A 499 18.63 -12.88 -18.63
N TYR A 500 19.51 -12.90 -19.63
CA TYR A 500 20.87 -13.42 -19.47
C TYR A 500 21.69 -12.58 -18.50
N LYS A 501 21.56 -11.24 -18.55
CA LYS A 501 22.22 -10.34 -17.62
C LYS A 501 21.77 -10.59 -16.17
N TYR A 502 20.46 -10.68 -15.92
CA TYR A 502 19.92 -10.95 -14.60
C TYR A 502 20.40 -12.28 -14.03
N TRP A 503 20.36 -13.32 -14.85
CA TRP A 503 20.96 -14.59 -14.49
C TRP A 503 22.44 -14.49 -14.20
N LEU A 504 23.21 -13.83 -15.05
CA LEU A 504 24.64 -13.70 -14.87
C LEU A 504 24.96 -12.98 -13.55
N CYS A 505 24.27 -11.89 -13.25
CA CYS A 505 24.40 -11.18 -11.98
C CYS A 505 24.04 -12.08 -10.79
N ALA A 506 22.93 -12.81 -10.85
CA ALA A 506 22.51 -13.72 -9.78
C ALA A 506 23.50 -14.88 -9.55
N VAL A 507 24.12 -15.41 -10.61
CA VAL A 507 25.07 -16.54 -10.50
C VAL A 507 26.51 -16.13 -10.20
N THR A 508 26.90 -14.89 -10.50
CA THR A 508 28.27 -14.41 -10.26
C THR A 508 28.41 -13.62 -8.95
N ILE A 509 27.33 -12.96 -8.50
CA ILE A 509 27.29 -12.14 -7.29
C ILE A 509 26.42 -12.85 -6.25
N PRO A 510 27.00 -13.73 -5.40
CA PRO A 510 26.23 -14.52 -4.44
C PRO A 510 25.62 -13.65 -3.35
N ARG A 511 24.30 -13.76 -3.14
CA ARG A 511 23.66 -13.20 -1.96
C ARG A 511 24.06 -14.01 -0.72
N CYS A 512 24.50 -13.31 0.30
CA CYS A 512 25.13 -13.85 1.51
C CYS A 512 24.21 -13.66 2.72
N SER A 513 24.33 -14.55 3.69
CA SER A 513 23.67 -14.44 5.00
C SER A 513 24.54 -15.04 6.11
N SER A 514 24.40 -14.49 7.31
CA SER A 514 24.91 -15.12 8.54
C SER A 514 23.96 -16.18 9.12
N ARG A 515 22.76 -16.34 8.54
CA ARG A 515 21.71 -17.23 9.04
C ARG A 515 21.81 -18.61 8.43
N ASN A 516 21.65 -19.63 9.25
CA ASN A 516 21.55 -21.02 8.81
C ASN A 516 20.08 -21.38 8.58
N LEU A 517 19.60 -21.19 7.35
CA LEU A 517 18.22 -21.48 6.95
C LEU A 517 18.16 -22.61 5.93
N THR A 518 17.01 -23.27 5.85
CA THR A 518 16.79 -24.34 4.88
C THR A 518 16.87 -23.80 3.46
N GLY A 519 17.75 -24.38 2.64
CA GLY A 519 17.99 -23.95 1.26
C GLY A 519 19.27 -23.14 1.08
N TYR A 520 19.84 -22.62 2.17
CA TYR A 520 21.09 -21.88 2.09
C TYR A 520 22.29 -22.84 2.04
N LYS A 521 23.29 -22.50 1.23
CA LYS A 521 24.51 -23.29 1.07
C LYS A 521 25.62 -22.72 1.93
N SER A 522 26.16 -23.52 2.84
CA SER A 522 27.30 -23.11 3.66
C SER A 522 28.58 -23.13 2.85
N TRP A 523 29.39 -22.09 2.99
CA TRP A 523 30.74 -22.00 2.46
C TRP A 523 31.73 -21.75 3.60
N ASP A 524 32.85 -22.46 3.57
CA ASP A 524 33.97 -22.19 4.46
C ASP A 524 34.70 -20.91 4.06
N LYS A 525 35.59 -20.44 4.93
CA LYS A 525 36.49 -19.34 4.59
C LYS A 525 37.30 -19.64 3.32
N ASP A 526 37.68 -18.61 2.58
CA ASP A 526 38.45 -18.71 1.33
C ASP A 526 37.76 -19.55 0.23
N ASP A 527 36.48 -19.89 0.39
CA ASP A 527 35.71 -20.68 -0.55
C ASP A 527 34.44 -19.94 -1.02
N GLY A 528 33.84 -20.43 -2.10
CA GLY A 528 32.63 -19.87 -2.67
C GLY A 528 32.24 -20.52 -3.99
N ARG A 529 31.17 -20.01 -4.60
CA ARG A 529 30.61 -20.62 -5.80
C ARG A 529 31.41 -20.39 -7.10
N THR A 530 32.17 -19.30 -7.18
CA THR A 530 32.94 -18.92 -8.38
C THR A 530 34.41 -18.71 -8.05
N ASP A 531 35.27 -18.80 -9.06
CA ASP A 531 36.69 -18.54 -8.92
C ASP A 531 36.97 -17.10 -8.46
N LEU A 532 36.12 -16.12 -8.85
CA LEU A 532 36.17 -14.76 -8.30
C LEU A 532 36.13 -14.77 -6.77
N ILE A 533 35.19 -15.52 -6.18
CA ILE A 533 35.06 -15.57 -4.72
C ILE A 533 36.31 -16.20 -4.10
N LYS A 534 36.78 -17.32 -4.64
CA LYS A 534 37.91 -18.08 -4.08
C LYS A 534 39.25 -17.36 -4.22
N GLU A 535 39.48 -16.69 -5.34
CA GLU A 535 40.80 -16.19 -5.71
C GLU A 535 40.96 -14.68 -5.44
N GLU A 536 39.90 -13.90 -5.62
CA GLU A 536 39.96 -12.43 -5.52
C GLU A 536 39.24 -11.88 -4.28
N ILE A 537 38.04 -12.36 -3.96
CA ILE A 537 37.31 -11.91 -2.76
C ILE A 537 37.95 -12.50 -1.50
N LYS A 538 38.22 -13.82 -1.51
CA LYS A 538 38.76 -14.59 -0.38
C LYS A 538 38.04 -14.27 0.93
N PRO A 539 36.80 -14.71 1.11
CA PRO A 539 36.03 -14.37 2.29
C PRO A 539 36.76 -14.81 3.57
N PRO A 540 37.06 -13.89 4.51
CA PRO A 540 37.81 -14.21 5.72
C PRO A 540 36.99 -15.04 6.72
N LEU A 541 35.67 -15.04 6.56
CA LEU A 541 34.69 -15.72 7.42
C LEU A 541 33.85 -16.69 6.60
N ALA A 542 33.40 -17.76 7.24
CA ALA A 542 32.39 -18.65 6.69
C ALA A 542 31.04 -17.92 6.57
N TYR A 543 30.28 -18.25 5.55
CA TYR A 543 29.00 -17.62 5.27
C TYR A 543 28.00 -18.60 4.66
N PHE A 544 26.72 -18.22 4.67
CA PHE A 544 25.67 -18.95 3.97
C PHE A 544 25.29 -18.22 2.68
N GLU A 545 25.37 -18.89 1.54
CA GLU A 545 24.86 -18.38 0.28
C GLU A 545 23.37 -18.68 0.14
N ILE A 546 22.61 -17.65 -0.23
CA ILE A 546 21.26 -17.77 -0.75
C ILE A 546 21.38 -18.07 -2.24
N LEU A 547 21.14 -19.32 -2.63
CA LEU A 547 21.33 -19.79 -4.01
C LEU A 547 20.38 -19.06 -4.98
N PRO A 548 20.77 -18.85 -6.25
CA PRO A 548 19.90 -18.24 -7.26
C PRO A 548 18.57 -18.94 -7.42
N CYS A 549 17.53 -18.17 -7.68
CA CYS A 549 16.23 -18.73 -7.97
C CYS A 549 16.23 -19.47 -9.31
N LEU A 550 15.55 -20.63 -9.36
CA LEU A 550 15.42 -21.43 -10.59
C LEU A 550 14.75 -20.63 -11.73
N ASN A 551 13.76 -19.79 -11.40
CA ASN A 551 13.05 -18.95 -12.37
C ASN A 551 13.97 -18.01 -13.16
N VAL A 552 15.09 -17.58 -12.58
CA VAL A 552 16.08 -16.75 -13.28
C VAL A 552 16.76 -17.54 -14.40
N CYS A 553 17.02 -18.84 -14.19
CA CYS A 553 17.49 -19.72 -15.26
C CYS A 553 16.40 -19.97 -16.30
N GLU A 554 15.17 -20.27 -15.84
CA GLU A 554 14.04 -20.56 -16.73
C GLU A 554 13.68 -19.35 -17.60
N ALA A 555 13.86 -18.13 -17.09
CA ALA A 555 13.69 -16.89 -17.84
C ALA A 555 14.60 -16.84 -19.06
N ILE A 556 15.87 -17.24 -18.94
CA ILE A 556 16.78 -17.31 -20.11
C ILE A 556 16.28 -18.34 -21.12
N VAL A 557 15.93 -19.54 -20.66
CA VAL A 557 15.47 -20.62 -21.55
C VAL A 557 14.20 -20.22 -22.30
N ARG A 558 13.33 -19.43 -21.66
CA ARG A 558 12.11 -18.88 -22.24
C ARG A 558 12.38 -17.72 -23.21
N ASP A 559 13.32 -16.85 -22.86
CA ASP A 559 13.45 -15.54 -23.51
C ASP A 559 14.52 -15.52 -24.60
N CYS A 560 15.42 -16.51 -24.65
CA CYS A 560 16.51 -16.56 -25.61
C CYS A 560 16.31 -17.58 -26.75
N PRO A 561 17.01 -17.40 -27.89
CA PRO A 561 17.03 -18.38 -28.98
C PRO A 561 17.47 -19.78 -28.52
N SER A 562 16.79 -20.81 -29.03
CA SER A 562 17.11 -22.21 -28.73
C SER A 562 18.53 -22.63 -29.15
N ASP A 563 19.12 -21.92 -30.12
CA ASP A 563 20.47 -22.20 -30.64
C ASP A 563 21.57 -22.03 -29.58
N PHE A 564 21.31 -21.25 -28.53
CA PHE A 564 22.23 -21.15 -27.39
C PHE A 564 22.26 -22.41 -26.52
N GLY A 565 21.24 -23.28 -26.61
CA GLY A 565 21.21 -24.55 -25.89
C GLY A 565 21.15 -24.41 -24.36
N PHE A 566 20.65 -23.29 -23.84
CA PHE A 566 20.48 -23.10 -22.40
C PHE A 566 19.54 -24.16 -21.82
N THR A 567 19.94 -24.75 -20.69
CA THR A 567 19.15 -25.78 -20.00
C THR A 567 19.26 -25.59 -18.49
N CYS A 568 18.13 -25.68 -17.81
CA CYS A 568 18.08 -25.58 -16.35
C CYS A 568 18.05 -26.96 -15.68
N PRO A 569 18.63 -27.10 -14.48
CA PRO A 569 18.58 -28.36 -13.75
C PRO A 569 17.14 -28.80 -13.44
N GLN A 570 16.79 -30.05 -13.77
CA GLN A 570 15.45 -30.59 -13.52
C GLN A 570 15.39 -31.54 -12.31
N ASN A 571 16.53 -32.11 -11.91
CA ASN A 571 16.58 -33.04 -10.79
C ASN A 571 16.76 -32.26 -9.47
N ASN A 572 15.89 -32.51 -8.50
CA ASN A 572 15.92 -31.88 -7.17
C ASN A 572 17.29 -31.97 -6.48
N ILE A 573 18.06 -33.05 -6.70
CA ILE A 573 19.39 -33.22 -6.12
C ILE A 573 20.37 -32.23 -6.76
N THR A 574 20.45 -32.20 -8.09
CA THR A 574 21.36 -31.29 -8.82
C THR A 574 20.93 -29.84 -8.72
N LEU A 575 19.63 -29.60 -8.58
CA LEU A 575 19.08 -28.26 -8.41
C LEU A 575 19.65 -27.62 -7.15
N ARG A 576 19.58 -28.32 -6.01
CA ARG A 576 20.05 -27.82 -4.70
C ARG A 576 21.56 -27.59 -4.61
N GLU A 577 22.33 -27.96 -5.63
CA GLU A 577 23.76 -27.65 -5.71
C GLU A 577 24.04 -26.24 -6.25
N SER A 578 23.12 -25.67 -7.04
CA SER A 578 23.37 -24.43 -7.80
C SER A 578 22.20 -23.45 -7.83
N TYR A 579 20.98 -23.90 -7.56
CA TYR A 579 19.75 -23.11 -7.55
C TYR A 579 18.85 -23.51 -6.39
N TYR A 580 17.84 -22.69 -6.12
CA TYR A 580 16.77 -23.03 -5.21
C TYR A 580 15.42 -22.51 -5.74
N TRP A 581 14.32 -22.99 -5.17
CA TRP A 581 12.99 -22.52 -5.55
C TRP A 581 12.53 -21.37 -4.65
N GLU A 582 11.69 -20.50 -5.21
CA GLU A 582 10.98 -19.51 -4.40
C GLU A 582 10.01 -20.25 -3.46
N ALA A 583 10.23 -20.03 -2.17
CA ALA A 583 9.41 -20.50 -1.07
C ALA A 583 9.05 -19.33 -0.17
N PHE A 584 7.83 -19.37 0.37
CA PHE A 584 7.37 -18.40 1.35
C PHE A 584 8.03 -18.63 2.71
N GLY A 585 8.41 -17.54 3.34
CA GLY A 585 8.98 -17.51 4.67
C GLY A 585 9.30 -16.09 5.09
N GLU A 586 9.76 -15.94 6.33
CA GLU A 586 10.23 -14.66 6.88
C GLU A 586 11.45 -14.12 6.11
N TYR A 587 12.26 -15.02 5.56
CA TYR A 587 13.47 -14.69 4.80
C TYR A 587 13.37 -15.17 3.36
N THR A 588 14.07 -14.46 2.47
CA THR A 588 14.21 -14.83 1.06
C THR A 588 14.82 -16.22 0.92
N SER A 589 14.13 -17.11 0.22
CA SER A 589 14.55 -18.51 0.02
C SER A 589 15.57 -18.70 -1.10
N CYS A 590 15.60 -17.80 -2.09
CA CYS A 590 16.54 -17.85 -3.21
C CYS A 590 16.87 -16.44 -3.73
N ASN A 591 18.03 -16.29 -4.37
CA ASN A 591 18.50 -15.01 -4.90
C ASN A 591 17.88 -14.70 -6.27
N PHE A 592 16.95 -13.75 -6.29
CA PHE A 592 16.33 -13.23 -7.50
C PHE A 592 16.94 -11.86 -7.86
N VAL A 593 17.20 -11.63 -9.14
CA VAL A 593 17.69 -10.36 -9.69
C VAL A 593 16.85 -10.00 -10.91
N GLY A 594 16.45 -8.73 -11.02
CA GLY A 594 15.70 -8.21 -12.16
C GLY A 594 14.28 -7.80 -11.81
N ASP A 595 13.42 -7.67 -12.83
CA ASP A 595 12.05 -7.19 -12.66
C ASP A 595 11.18 -8.21 -11.92
N SER A 596 10.53 -7.76 -10.83
CA SER A 596 9.55 -8.53 -10.04
C SER A 596 8.41 -9.14 -10.86
N SER A 597 8.10 -8.61 -12.05
CA SER A 597 7.14 -9.22 -13.00
C SER A 597 7.57 -10.62 -13.50
N LEU A 598 8.86 -10.94 -13.38
CA LEU A 598 9.45 -12.25 -13.68
C LEU A 598 9.49 -13.17 -12.46
N SER A 599 9.35 -12.63 -11.23
CA SER A 599 9.08 -13.42 -10.03
C SER A 599 7.59 -13.76 -10.04
N ASN A 600 7.23 -15.04 -10.00
CA ASN A 600 5.83 -15.40 -10.06
C ASN A 600 5.15 -14.92 -8.77
N SER A 601 4.14 -14.08 -8.95
CA SER A 601 3.13 -13.65 -7.96
C SER A 601 2.43 -14.85 -7.32
N ALA A 602 3.13 -15.50 -6.40
CA ALA A 602 2.60 -16.61 -5.62
C ALA A 602 1.89 -16.09 -4.34
N SER A 603 1.98 -14.79 -4.06
CA SER A 603 1.36 -14.08 -2.91
C SER A 603 -0.17 -14.16 -2.83
N LEU A 604 -0.87 -14.56 -3.90
CA LEU A 604 -2.35 -14.61 -3.91
C LEU A 604 -2.96 -16.02 -3.84
N ILE A 605 -2.17 -17.09 -3.98
CA ILE A 605 -2.74 -18.44 -4.18
C ILE A 605 -2.94 -19.21 -2.85
N HIS A 606 -2.12 -18.97 -1.83
CA HIS A 606 -2.21 -19.72 -0.56
C HIS A 606 -3.26 -19.16 0.42
N ALA A 607 -3.58 -17.86 0.37
CA ALA A 607 -4.68 -17.29 1.14
C ALA A 607 -6.04 -17.88 0.70
N ALA A 608 -6.22 -18.09 -0.60
CA ALA A 608 -7.41 -18.72 -1.16
C ALA A 608 -7.53 -20.22 -0.79
N ALA A 609 -6.40 -20.95 -0.74
CA ALA A 609 -6.39 -22.37 -0.41
C ALA A 609 -6.69 -22.65 1.08
N PHE A 610 -6.21 -21.80 1.99
CA PHE A 610 -6.47 -21.94 3.43
C PHE A 610 -7.94 -21.63 3.78
N LEU A 611 -8.54 -20.61 3.16
CA LEU A 611 -9.96 -20.28 3.34
C LEU A 611 -10.88 -21.36 2.77
N ALA A 612 -10.49 -22.04 1.69
CA ALA A 612 -11.26 -23.14 1.14
C ALA A 612 -11.26 -24.38 2.06
N TRP A 613 -10.14 -24.67 2.74
CA TRP A 613 -10.02 -25.82 3.65
C TRP A 613 -10.74 -25.60 4.99
N THR A 614 -10.73 -24.38 5.54
CA THR A 614 -11.50 -24.05 6.75
C THR A 614 -13.01 -24.07 6.48
N SER A 615 -13.44 -23.61 5.31
CA SER A 615 -14.85 -23.71 4.88
C SER A 615 -15.33 -25.16 4.78
N PHE A 616 -14.49 -26.07 4.27
CA PHE A 616 -14.85 -27.48 4.10
C PHE A 616 -14.91 -28.26 5.43
N THR A 617 -14.08 -27.89 6.40
CA THR A 617 -14.05 -28.51 7.73
C THR A 617 -15.19 -28.02 8.64
N ILE A 618 -15.58 -26.75 8.54
CA ILE A 618 -16.72 -26.19 9.29
C ILE A 618 -18.06 -26.77 8.78
N VAL A 619 -18.19 -26.98 7.46
CA VAL A 619 -19.41 -27.58 6.87
C VAL A 619 -19.52 -29.07 7.24
N THR A 620 -18.42 -29.81 7.30
CA THR A 620 -18.47 -31.25 7.65
C THR A 620 -18.76 -31.50 9.12
N PHE A 621 -18.36 -30.61 10.04
CA PHE A 621 -18.72 -30.71 11.46
C PHE A 621 -20.16 -30.26 11.77
N SER A 622 -20.79 -29.47 10.91
CA SER A 622 -22.17 -29.02 11.09
C SER A 622 -23.22 -30.04 10.62
N PHE A 623 -22.78 -31.16 10.02
CA PHE A 623 -23.62 -32.23 9.48
C PHE A 623 -23.36 -33.61 10.12
N LEU A 624 -22.68 -33.65 11.27
CA LEU A 624 -22.46 -34.85 12.09
C LEU A 624 -23.27 -34.82 13.39
#